data_AF-T1HJA1-F1
#
_entry.id   AF-T1HJA1-F1
#
_cell.length_a   1.000
_cell.length_b   1.000
_cell.length_c   1.000
_cell.angle_alpha   90.00
_cell.angle_beta   90.00
_cell.angle_gamma   90.00
#
_symmetry.space_group_name_H-M   'P 1'
#
loop_
_entity.id
_entity.type
_entity.pdbx_description
1 polymer ?
#
loop_
_entity_poly.entity_id
_entity_poly.type
_entity_poly.pdbx_seq_one_letter_code
_entity_poly.pdbx_strand_id
1 'polypeptide(L)'
;HHNTVLILLFAILLANVAHDMIVSVQQPMFTELFGTAYRYSGAGVGYQVASVVGGGFTPFIAVLLVTGFSGAWYGVAGYLAIGCLISAVVGMSMKPQSTD
;
A
#
# COMPACT_ATOMS: atom_id res chain seq x y z
N HIS A 1 0.26 22.29 25.06
CA HIS A 1 -0.60 21.11 25.29
C HIS A 1 -1.91 21.11 24.48
N HIS A 2 -2.63 22.23 24.32
CA HIS A 2 -3.92 22.25 23.61
C HIS A 2 -3.83 21.93 22.09
N ASN A 3 -2.78 22.37 21.41
CA ASN A 3 -2.60 22.09 19.96
C ASN A 3 -2.13 20.66 19.64
N THR A 4 -1.51 19.96 20.58
CA THR A 4 -0.99 18.60 20.34
C THR A 4 -2.13 17.61 20.10
N VAL A 5 -3.24 17.76 20.82
CA VAL A 5 -4.43 16.92 20.63
C VAL A 5 -5.07 17.15 19.26
N LEU A 6 -5.18 18.41 18.83
CA LEU A 6 -5.70 18.73 17.50
C LEU A 6 -4.81 18.22 16.36
N ILE A 7 -3.48 18.35 16.51
CA ILE A 7 -2.51 17.80 15.54
C ILE A 7 -2.63 16.28 15.46
N LEU A 8 -2.75 15.59 16.60
CA LEU A 8 -2.93 14.13 16.65
C LEU A 8 -4.25 13.70 16.01
N LEU A 9 -5.35 14.37 16.36
CA LEU A 9 -6.65 14.08 15.76
C LEU A 9 -6.63 14.28 14.25
N PHE A 10 -6.03 15.39 13.79
CA PHE A 10 -5.90 15.67 12.36
C PHE A 10 -5.02 14.63 11.66
N ALA A 11 -3.89 14.24 12.24
CA ALA A 11 -3.00 13.22 11.68
C ALA A 11 -3.69 11.84 11.60
N ILE A 12 -4.43 11.44 12.63
CA ILE A 12 -5.18 10.19 12.66
C ILE A 12 -6.29 10.21 11.61
N LEU A 13 -7.06 11.30 11.53
CA LEU A 13 -8.12 11.44 10.53
C LEU A 13 -7.55 11.39 9.12
N LEU A 14 -6.48 12.13 8.84
CA LEU A 14 -5.84 12.15 7.53
C LEU A 14 -5.32 10.76 7.13
N ALA A 15 -4.69 10.04 8.06
CA ALA A 15 -4.19 8.69 7.82
C ALA A 15 -5.33 7.70 7.55
N ASN A 16 -6.41 7.74 8.33
CA ASN A 16 -7.57 6.85 8.12
C ASN A 16 -8.30 7.18 6.82
N VAL A 17 -8.52 8.46 6.50
CA VAL A 17 -9.15 8.87 5.24
C VAL A 17 -8.32 8.43 4.04
N ALA A 18 -7.01 8.62 4.07
CA ALA A 18 -6.12 8.16 3.00
C ALA A 18 -6.17 6.64 2.84
N HIS A 19 -6.17 5.89 3.95
CA HIS A 19 -6.27 4.44 3.94
C HIS A 19 -7.62 3.96 3.38
N ASP A 20 -8.73 4.53 3.84
CA ASP A 20 -10.08 4.12 3.43
C ASP A 20 -10.34 4.41 1.95
N MET A 21 -9.82 5.53 1.42
CA MET A 21 -9.88 5.81 -0.02
C MET A 21 -9.19 4.73 -0.86
N ILE A 22 -8.03 4.25 -0.41
CA ILE A 22 -7.30 3.18 -1.11
C ILE A 22 -8.06 1.86 -1.01
N VAL A 23 -8.52 1.48 0.19
CA VAL A 23 -9.23 0.21 0.41
C VAL A 23 -10.56 0.17 -0.33
N SER A 24 -11.27 1.30 -0.41
CA SER A 24 -12.57 1.40 -1.11
C SER A 24 -12.46 1.17 -2.62
N VAL A 25 -11.35 1.55 -3.26
CA VAL A 25 -11.12 1.28 -4.69
C VAL A 25 -10.59 -0.14 -4.90
N GLN A 26 -9.77 -0.62 -3.96
CA GLN A 26 -9.14 -1.92 -4.02
C GLN A 26 -10.16 -3.08 -3.97
N GLN A 27 -11.19 -2.98 -3.12
CA GLN A 27 -12.22 -4.02 -2.99
C GLN A 27 -13.02 -4.30 -4.28
N PRO A 28 -13.62 -3.31 -4.96
CA PRO A 28 -14.34 -3.53 -6.22
C PRO A 28 -13.41 -3.97 -7.35
N MET A 29 -12.18 -3.42 -7.42
CA MET A 29 -11.19 -3.80 -8.44
C MET A 29 -10.82 -5.29 -8.35
N PHE A 30 -10.65 -5.84 -7.14
CA PHE A 30 -10.43 -7.28 -6.96
C PHE A 30 -11.65 -8.13 -7.32
N THR A 31 -12.86 -7.63 -7.11
CA THR A 31 -14.07 -8.35 -7.54
C THR A 31 -14.21 -8.36 -9.06
N GLU A 32 -13.76 -7.33 -9.78
CA GLU A 32 -13.77 -7.28 -11.25
C GLU A 32 -12.66 -8.16 -11.86
N LEU A 33 -11.48 -8.20 -11.24
CA LEU A 33 -10.32 -8.97 -11.76
C LEU A 33 -10.49 -10.50 -11.63
N PHE A 34 -11.36 -10.97 -10.74
CA PHE A 34 -11.64 -12.39 -10.54
C PHE A 34 -13.12 -12.68 -10.83
N GLY A 35 -13.40 -13.45 -11.89
CA GLY A 35 -14.74 -13.94 -12.21
C GLY A 35 -15.37 -14.75 -11.08
N THR A 36 -16.70 -14.85 -11.09
CA THR A 36 -17.58 -15.39 -10.02
C THR A 36 -17.18 -16.77 -9.45
N ALA A 37 -16.36 -17.57 -10.15
CA ALA A 37 -15.94 -18.90 -9.75
C ALA A 37 -14.68 -18.99 -8.86
N TYR A 38 -13.81 -17.97 -8.80
CA TYR A 38 -12.53 -18.04 -8.07
C TYR A 38 -12.24 -16.86 -7.12
N ARG A 39 -13.19 -15.91 -6.97
CA ARG A 39 -13.08 -14.68 -6.18
C ARG A 39 -12.53 -14.85 -4.77
N TYR A 40 -12.97 -15.88 -4.05
CA TYR A 40 -12.66 -16.01 -2.63
C TYR A 40 -11.26 -16.59 -2.37
N SER A 41 -10.79 -17.50 -3.23
CA SER A 41 -9.49 -18.16 -3.07
C SER A 41 -8.37 -17.36 -3.71
N GLY A 42 -8.56 -16.83 -4.92
CA GLY A 42 -7.53 -16.06 -5.63
C GLY A 42 -7.20 -14.72 -4.96
N ALA A 43 -8.22 -13.94 -4.58
CA ALA A 43 -8.02 -12.64 -3.94
C ALA A 43 -7.43 -12.80 -2.51
N GLY A 44 -7.91 -13.77 -1.74
CA GLY A 44 -7.40 -14.04 -0.39
C GLY A 44 -5.96 -14.56 -0.38
N VAL A 45 -5.61 -15.48 -1.30
CA VAL A 45 -4.24 -15.98 -1.45
C VAL A 45 -3.32 -14.87 -1.97
N GLY A 46 -3.76 -14.08 -2.94
CA GLY A 46 -3.01 -12.91 -3.41
C GLY A 46 -2.74 -11.89 -2.30
N TYR A 47 -3.74 -11.61 -1.45
CA TYR A 47 -3.59 -10.69 -0.33
C TYR A 47 -2.63 -11.22 0.74
N GLN A 48 -2.73 -12.51 1.08
CA GLN A 48 -1.82 -13.12 2.05
C GLN A 48 -0.39 -13.18 1.52
N VAL A 49 -0.19 -13.56 0.26
CA VAL A 49 1.14 -13.58 -0.38
C VAL A 49 1.70 -12.16 -0.46
N ALA A 50 0.90 -11.17 -0.88
CA ALA A 50 1.31 -9.77 -0.92
C ALA A 50 1.59 -9.20 0.48
N SER A 51 0.83 -9.60 1.51
CA SER A 51 1.07 -9.17 2.90
C SER A 51 2.34 -9.78 3.48
N VAL A 52 2.63 -11.05 3.18
CA VAL A 52 3.85 -11.73 3.64
C VAL A 52 5.08 -11.15 2.95
N VAL A 53 5.00 -10.96 1.62
CA VAL A 53 6.13 -10.46 0.81
C VAL A 53 6.31 -8.95 0.96
N GLY A 54 5.24 -8.18 0.83
CA GLY A 54 5.25 -6.72 0.94
C GLY A 54 5.31 -6.26 2.39
N GLY A 55 4.33 -6.65 3.20
CA GLY A 55 4.22 -6.19 4.60
C GLY A 55 5.32 -6.74 5.52
N GLY A 56 5.67 -8.02 5.37
CA GLY A 56 6.63 -8.70 6.23
C GLY A 56 8.09 -8.26 6.03
N PHE A 57 8.53 -8.09 4.77
CA PHE A 57 9.93 -7.76 4.46
C PHE A 57 10.21 -6.25 4.48
N THR A 58 9.20 -5.39 4.33
CA THR A 58 9.34 -3.92 4.39
C THR A 58 10.13 -3.43 5.61
N PRO A 59 9.78 -3.81 6.87
CA PRO A 59 10.52 -3.32 8.04
C PRO A 59 11.97 -3.80 8.08
N PHE A 60 12.26 -5.02 7.62
CA PHE A 60 13.63 -5.54 7.55
C PHE A 60 14.48 -4.76 6.54
N ILE A 61 13.93 -4.48 5.35
CA ILE A 61 14.61 -3.70 4.31
C ILE A 61 14.81 -2.24 4.78
N ALA A 62 13.80 -1.66 5.43
CA ALA A 62 13.89 -0.29 5.97
C ALA A 62 14.99 -0.17 7.05
N VAL A 63 15.08 -1.14 7.97
CA VAL A 63 16.12 -1.17 9.01
C VAL A 63 17.51 -1.38 8.40
N LEU A 64 17.64 -2.29 7.41
CA LEU A 64 18.89 -2.49 6.67
C LEU A 64 19.35 -1.21 5.96
N LEU A 65 18.44 -0.47 5.33
CA LEU A 65 18.79 0.80 4.69
C LEU A 65 19.17 1.89 5.71
N VAL A 66 18.41 2.02 6.79
CA VAL A 66 18.71 2.99 7.87
C VAL A 66 20.06 2.73 8.52
N THR A 67 20.39 1.46 8.78
CA THR A 67 21.67 1.06 9.38
C THR A 67 22.84 1.24 8.40
N GLY A 68 22.64 0.97 7.10
CA GLY A 68 23.64 1.20 6.06
C GLY A 68 23.93 2.68 5.76
N PHE A 69 22.95 3.57 5.95
CA PHE A 69 23.07 5.01 5.69
C PHE A 69 23.26 5.87 6.96
N SER A 70 23.79 5.29 8.05
CA SER A 70 24.07 6.01 9.31
C SER A 70 22.88 6.77 9.90
N GLY A 71 21.66 6.22 9.77
CA GLY A 71 20.44 6.85 10.29
C GLY A 71 19.80 7.90 9.38
N ALA A 72 20.28 8.07 8.14
CA ALA A 72 19.72 9.05 7.21
C ALA A 72 18.33 8.62 6.69
N TRP A 73 17.34 9.48 6.89
CA TRP A 73 15.94 9.28 6.48
C TRP A 73 15.73 9.19 4.95
N TYR A 74 16.68 9.70 4.17
CA TYR A 74 16.66 9.66 2.71
C TYR A 74 16.62 8.22 2.15
N GLY A 75 17.24 7.25 2.82
CA GLY A 75 17.20 5.85 2.38
C GLY A 75 15.80 5.26 2.42
N VAL A 76 15.07 5.49 3.52
CA VAL A 76 13.68 5.04 3.67
C VAL A 76 12.77 5.77 2.69
N ALA A 77 12.98 7.08 2.51
CA ALA A 77 12.22 7.89 1.54
C ALA A 77 12.41 7.37 0.10
N GLY A 78 13.63 7.00 -0.29
CA GLY A 78 13.92 6.41 -1.59
C GLY A 78 13.24 5.05 -1.80
N TYR A 79 13.26 4.17 -0.79
CA TYR A 79 12.54 2.90 -0.83
C TYR A 79 11.04 3.10 -1.02
N LEU A 80 10.44 4.03 -0.27
CA LEU A 80 9.01 4.34 -0.37
C LEU A 80 8.67 4.94 -1.74
N ALA A 81 9.50 5.86 -2.24
CA ALA A 81 9.32 6.47 -3.56
C ALA A 81 9.38 5.45 -4.69
N ILE A 82 10.32 4.50 -4.63
CA ILE A 82 10.44 3.39 -5.59
C ILE A 82 9.20 2.50 -5.52
N GLY A 83 8.74 2.13 -4.31
CA GLY A 83 7.51 1.36 -4.13
C GLY A 83 6.30 2.05 -4.75
N CYS A 84 6.16 3.37 -4.50
CA CYS A 84 5.09 4.19 -5.07
C CYS A 84 5.16 4.26 -6.61
N LEU A 85 6.37 4.41 -7.16
CA LEU A 85 6.61 4.39 -8.61
C LEU A 85 6.23 3.06 -9.24
N ILE A 86 6.60 1.93 -8.63
CA ILE A 86 6.22 0.60 -9.10
C ILE A 86 4.70 0.45 -9.08
N SER A 87 4.04 0.83 -7.98
CA SER A 87 2.57 0.82 -7.90
C SER A 87 1.91 1.69 -8.97
N ALA A 88 2.46 2.89 -9.22
CA ALA A 88 1.96 3.78 -10.27
C ALA A 88 2.15 3.18 -11.67
N VAL A 89 3.32 2.61 -11.97
CA VAL A 89 3.62 1.97 -13.26
C VAL A 89 2.72 0.75 -13.50
N VAL A 90 2.50 -0.07 -12.48
CA VAL A 90 1.58 -1.22 -12.57
C VAL A 90 0.14 -0.73 -12.78
N GLY A 91 -0.30 0.29 -12.03
CA GLY A 91 -1.63 0.88 -12.19
C GLY A 91 -1.84 1.49 -13.58
N MET A 92 -0.83 2.15 -14.15
CA MET A 92 -0.87 2.67 -15.52
C MET A 92 -0.83 1.56 -16.58
N SER A 93 -0.20 0.42 -16.27
CA SER A 93 -0.11 -0.73 -17.18
C SER A 93 -1.36 -1.63 -17.13
N MET A 94 -2.20 -1.48 -16.10
CA MET A 94 -3.53 -2.08 -16.06
C MET A 94 -4.42 -1.42 -17.12
N LYS A 95 -4.52 -2.08 -18.27
CA LYS A 95 -5.40 -1.67 -19.36
C LYS A 95 -6.86 -1.80 -18.88
N PRO A 96 -7.74 -0.79 -19.12
CA PRO A 96 -9.16 -0.91 -18.79
C PRO A 96 -9.73 -2.13 -19.50
N GLN A 97 -10.31 -3.07 -18.75
CA GLN A 97 -11.08 -4.15 -19.36
C GLN A 97 -12.41 -3.55 -19.82
N SER A 98 -12.61 -3.56 -21.15
CA SER A 98 -13.87 -3.25 -21.80
C SER A 98 -14.96 -4.11 -21.20
N THR A 99 -15.84 -3.46 -20.45
CA THR A 99 -17.16 -3.98 -20.10
C THR A 99 -17.92 -4.10 -21.42
N ASP A 100 -18.14 -5.34 -21.87
CA ASP A 100 -19.35 -5.66 -22.62
C ASP A 100 -20.57 -5.55 -21.69
#